data_AF-A0A629KN75-F1
#
_entry.id   AF-A0A629KN75-F1
#
_cell.length_a   1.000
_cell.length_b   1.000
_cell.length_c   1.000
_cell.angle_alpha   90.00
_cell.angle_beta   90.00
_cell.angle_gamma   90.00
#
_symmetry.space_group_name_H-M   'P 1'
#
loop_
_entity.id
_entity.type
_entity.pdbx_description
1 polymer ?
#
loop_
_entity_poly.entity_id
_entity_poly.type
_entity_poly.pdbx_seq_one_letter_code
_entity_poly.pdbx_strand_id
1 'polypeptide(L)'
;MNEEMKLFFDDWITEQDQKVIGKKSVDLYIKHIGNDKFLSFYSSVLSRMDIDTFSYTLRYHIEQCRKYNITLSREDKAEITLSVLNKLKCHAGIAFDEYRNTLIHIISGMDYWEAINSESNK
;
A
#
# COMPACT_ATOMS: atom_id res chain seq x y z
N MET A 1 -12.02 11.90 -12.64
CA MET A 1 -10.79 11.09 -12.70
C MET A 1 -9.85 11.80 -13.66
N ASN A 2 -8.68 12.25 -13.20
CA ASN A 2 -7.67 12.98 -14.01
C ASN A 2 -7.18 12.07 -15.16
N GLU A 3 -6.87 12.61 -16.34
CA GLU A 3 -6.29 11.87 -17.47
C GLU A 3 -4.99 11.14 -17.09
N GLU A 4 -4.16 11.72 -16.22
CA GLU A 4 -2.97 11.03 -15.69
C GLU A 4 -3.35 9.75 -14.93
N MET A 5 -4.44 9.78 -14.17
CA MET A 5 -4.92 8.61 -13.42
C MET A 5 -5.51 7.54 -14.33
N LYS A 6 -6.01 7.90 -15.52
CA LYS A 6 -6.49 6.92 -16.53
C LYS A 6 -5.32 6.20 -17.20
N LEU A 7 -4.30 6.96 -17.62
CA LEU A 7 -3.09 6.40 -18.25
C LEU A 7 -2.35 5.43 -17.34
N PHE A 8 -2.45 5.59 -16.01
CA PHE A 8 -1.89 4.62 -15.08
C PHE A 8 -2.48 3.21 -15.22
N PHE A 9 -3.73 3.02 -15.64
CA PHE A 9 -4.41 1.72 -15.49
C PHE A 9 -4.45 0.84 -16.74
N ASP A 10 -4.26 1.38 -17.94
CA ASP A 10 -4.44 0.63 -19.19
C ASP A 10 -3.20 -0.20 -19.61
N ASP A 11 -2.04 -0.01 -18.96
CA ASP A 11 -0.72 -0.54 -19.39
C ASP A 11 0.00 -1.48 -18.37
N TRP A 12 -0.68 -2.03 -17.37
CA TRP A 12 -0.02 -2.92 -16.37
C TRP A 12 0.24 -4.31 -16.94
N ILE A 13 1.38 -4.49 -17.59
CA ILE A 13 1.72 -5.76 -18.25
C ILE A 13 2.69 -6.60 -17.39
N THR A 14 3.52 -5.98 -16.53
CA THR A 14 4.55 -6.70 -15.74
C THR A 14 4.59 -6.31 -14.26
N GLU A 15 5.11 -7.20 -13.41
CA GLU A 15 5.37 -6.97 -11.97
C GLU A 15 6.28 -5.75 -11.75
N GLN A 16 7.28 -5.57 -12.63
CA GLN A 16 8.20 -4.43 -12.57
C GLN A 16 7.45 -3.10 -12.78
N ASP A 17 6.53 -3.05 -13.74
CA ASP A 17 5.70 -1.88 -13.99
C ASP A 17 4.77 -1.60 -12.80
N GLN A 18 4.18 -2.64 -12.23
CA GLN A 18 3.35 -2.52 -11.02
C GLN A 18 4.17 -1.96 -9.84
N LYS A 19 5.41 -2.41 -9.61
CA LYS A 19 6.28 -1.88 -8.54
C LYS A 19 6.62 -0.40 -8.74
N VAL A 20 6.91 0.02 -9.98
CA VAL A 20 7.17 1.43 -10.30
C VAL A 20 5.94 2.28 -10.00
N ILE A 21 4.76 1.78 -10.36
CA ILE A 21 3.49 2.49 -10.18
C ILE A 21 3.11 2.53 -8.70
N GLY A 22 3.34 1.44 -7.97
CA GLY A 22 3.22 1.39 -6.52
C GLY A 22 4.03 2.48 -5.84
N LYS A 23 5.33 2.59 -6.14
CA LYS A 23 6.18 3.66 -5.61
C LYS A 23 5.63 5.05 -5.90
N LYS A 24 5.29 5.33 -7.17
CA LYS A 24 4.73 6.63 -7.57
C LYS A 24 3.43 6.96 -6.82
N SER A 25 2.57 5.96 -6.63
CA SER A 25 1.31 6.14 -5.90
C SER A 25 1.54 6.44 -4.40
N VAL A 26 2.53 5.79 -3.78
CA VAL A 26 2.95 6.07 -2.40
C VAL A 26 3.50 7.49 -2.28
N ASP A 27 4.42 7.87 -3.15
CA ASP A 27 5.03 9.21 -3.12
C ASP A 27 3.96 10.30 -3.29
N LEU A 28 2.98 10.06 -4.18
CA LEU A 28 1.85 10.95 -4.40
C LEU A 28 0.93 11.03 -3.17
N TYR A 29 0.61 9.90 -2.54
CA TYR A 29 -0.20 9.87 -1.33
C TYR A 29 0.49 10.62 -0.18
N ILE A 30 1.77 10.34 0.07
CA ILE A 30 2.56 10.99 1.12
C ILE A 30 2.59 12.51 0.95
N LYS A 31 2.78 12.99 -0.29
CA LYS A 31 2.77 14.43 -0.60
C LYS A 31 1.43 15.09 -0.26
N HIS A 32 0.34 14.33 -0.24
CA HIS A 32 -1.02 14.80 -0.03
C HIS A 32 -1.72 14.09 1.13
N ILE A 33 -0.96 13.72 2.18
CA ILE A 33 -1.49 13.04 3.35
C ILE A 33 -2.64 13.83 3.98
N GLY A 34 -3.66 13.13 4.49
CA GLY A 34 -4.90 13.72 4.98
C GLY A 34 -5.91 14.14 3.89
N ASN A 35 -5.65 13.83 2.61
CA ASN A 35 -6.59 14.05 1.52
C ASN A 35 -7.23 12.76 1.01
N ASP A 36 -8.53 12.61 1.24
CA ASP A 36 -9.32 11.42 0.89
C ASP A 36 -9.25 11.02 -0.58
N LYS A 37 -9.09 11.99 -1.50
CA LYS A 37 -9.00 11.69 -2.93
C LYS A 37 -7.72 10.92 -3.25
N PHE A 38 -6.61 11.30 -2.63
CA PHE A 38 -5.33 10.63 -2.81
C PHE A 38 -5.28 9.29 -2.07
N LEU A 39 -5.88 9.20 -0.89
CA LEU A 39 -6.07 7.92 -0.20
C LEU A 39 -6.89 6.94 -1.04
N SER A 40 -8.02 7.39 -1.60
CA SER A 40 -8.87 6.55 -2.46
C SER A 40 -8.15 6.11 -3.74
N PHE A 41 -7.36 6.99 -4.35
CA PHE A 41 -6.51 6.64 -5.50
C PHE A 41 -5.46 5.59 -5.14
N TYR A 42 -4.69 5.83 -4.08
CA TYR A 42 -3.68 4.90 -3.58
C TYR A 42 -4.27 3.52 -3.28
N SER A 43 -5.40 3.46 -2.58
CA SER A 43 -6.10 2.21 -2.30
C SER A 43 -6.59 1.49 -3.56
N SER A 44 -7.02 2.23 -4.58
CA SER A 44 -7.40 1.66 -5.87
C SER A 44 -6.22 1.13 -6.68
N VAL A 45 -5.03 1.69 -6.51
CA VAL A 45 -3.80 1.17 -7.10
C VAL A 45 -3.43 -0.14 -6.41
N LEU A 46 -3.37 -0.16 -5.08
CA LEU A 46 -3.06 -1.35 -4.30
C LEU A 46 -4.01 -2.53 -4.60
N SER A 47 -5.31 -2.28 -4.72
CA SER A 47 -6.30 -3.37 -4.87
C SER A 47 -6.21 -4.13 -6.19
N ARG A 48 -5.41 -3.64 -7.14
CA ARG A 48 -5.21 -4.23 -8.47
C ARG A 48 -3.87 -4.93 -8.62
N MET A 49 -3.00 -4.86 -7.60
CA MET A 49 -1.69 -5.49 -7.62
C MET A 49 -1.78 -6.97 -7.27
N ASP A 50 -0.83 -7.76 -7.76
CA ASP A 50 -0.54 -9.07 -7.19
C ASP A 50 -0.02 -8.96 -5.74
N ILE A 51 -0.02 -10.07 -5.01
CA ILE A 51 0.25 -10.08 -3.56
C ILE A 51 1.68 -9.64 -3.24
N ASP A 52 2.64 -10.00 -4.09
CA ASP A 52 4.04 -9.66 -3.91
C ASP A 52 4.27 -8.16 -4.11
N THR A 53 3.68 -7.59 -5.16
CA THR A 53 3.77 -6.16 -5.45
C THR A 53 2.96 -5.32 -4.46
N PHE A 54 1.82 -5.84 -3.99
CA PHE A 54 1.04 -5.25 -2.91
C PHE A 54 1.85 -5.14 -1.62
N SER A 55 2.46 -6.25 -1.18
CA SER A 55 3.33 -6.31 -0.01
C SER A 55 4.53 -5.37 -0.14
N TYR A 56 5.18 -5.39 -1.30
CA TYR A 56 6.29 -4.50 -1.62
C TYR A 56 5.90 -3.02 -1.50
N THR A 57 4.76 -2.63 -2.08
CA THR A 57 4.29 -1.25 -2.10
C THR A 57 3.95 -0.75 -0.69
N LEU A 58 3.34 -1.59 0.14
CA LEU A 58 3.07 -1.27 1.54
C LEU A 58 4.36 -1.09 2.36
N ARG A 59 5.37 -1.95 2.17
CA ARG A 59 6.67 -1.78 2.83
C ARG A 59 7.34 -0.48 2.40
N TYR A 60 7.32 -0.18 1.10
CA TYR A 60 7.83 1.08 0.58
C TYR A 60 7.10 2.29 1.19
N HIS A 61 5.79 2.22 1.39
CA HIS A 61 5.04 3.26 2.12
C HIS A 61 5.57 3.46 3.54
N ILE A 62 5.72 2.39 4.33
CA ILE A 62 6.25 2.49 5.70
C ILE A 62 7.68 3.06 5.70
N GLU A 63 8.53 2.66 4.76
CA GLU A 63 9.88 3.20 4.59
C GLU A 63 9.87 4.69 4.28
N GLN A 64 9.02 5.14 3.35
CA GLN A 64 8.91 6.57 3.03
C GLN A 64 8.37 7.37 4.21
N CYS A 65 7.39 6.87 4.96
CA CYS A 65 6.93 7.52 6.19
C CYS A 65 8.10 7.73 7.16
N ARG A 66 8.94 6.70 7.39
CA ARG A 66 10.13 6.83 8.24
C ARG A 66 11.13 7.83 7.68
N LYS A 67 11.44 7.76 6.39
CA LYS A 67 12.38 8.66 5.71
C LYS A 67 11.98 10.14 5.85
N TYR A 68 10.68 10.43 5.81
CA TYR A 68 10.15 11.79 5.94
C TYR A 68 9.70 12.14 7.37
N ASN A 69 10.02 11.32 8.37
CA ASN A 69 9.61 11.50 9.78
C ASN A 69 8.09 11.66 9.97
N ILE A 70 7.30 10.97 9.15
CA ILE A 70 5.84 10.91 9.24
C ILE A 70 5.47 9.78 10.20
N THR A 71 4.83 10.15 11.31
CA THR A 71 4.27 9.19 12.27
C THR A 71 2.81 8.95 11.94
N LEU A 72 2.47 7.72 11.54
CA LEU A 72 1.08 7.30 11.34
C LEU A 72 0.43 7.04 12.71
N SER A 73 -0.63 7.79 13.01
CA SER A 73 -1.48 7.54 14.18
C SER A 73 -2.25 6.23 14.04
N ARG A 74 -2.94 5.83 15.11
CA ARG A 74 -3.81 4.64 15.06
C ARG A 74 -4.96 4.87 14.06
N GLU A 75 -5.48 6.08 14.04
CA GLU A 75 -6.56 6.53 13.16
C GLU A 75 -6.11 6.49 11.70
N ASP A 76 -4.92 7.04 11.37
CA ASP A 76 -4.38 6.99 10.00
C ASP A 76 -4.23 5.55 9.50
N LYS A 77 -3.67 4.68 10.36
CA LYS A 77 -3.52 3.25 10.05
C LYS A 77 -4.87 2.58 9.79
N ALA A 78 -5.89 2.90 10.59
CA ALA A 78 -7.23 2.37 10.41
C ALA A 78 -7.87 2.88 9.11
N GLU A 79 -7.73 4.17 8.79
CA GLU A 79 -8.25 4.77 7.54
C GLU A 79 -7.61 4.15 6.31
N ILE A 80 -6.27 4.02 6.28
CA ILE A 80 -5.56 3.33 5.20
C ILE A 80 -6.06 1.91 5.05
N THR A 81 -6.13 1.17 6.17
CA THR A 81 -6.55 -0.23 6.18
C THR A 81 -7.97 -0.37 5.61
N LEU A 82 -8.93 0.40 6.12
CA LEU A 82 -10.33 0.33 5.69
C LEU A 82 -10.48 0.73 4.22
N SER A 83 -9.78 1.77 3.78
CA SER A 83 -9.81 2.25 2.40
C SER A 83 -9.34 1.15 1.43
N VAL A 84 -8.22 0.48 1.73
CA VAL A 84 -7.68 -0.61 0.90
C VAL A 84 -8.60 -1.84 0.93
N LEU A 85 -9.07 -2.26 2.10
CA LEU A 85 -9.97 -3.42 2.23
C LEU A 85 -11.28 -3.21 1.47
N ASN A 86 -11.83 -1.99 1.50
CA ASN A 86 -13.05 -1.67 0.74
C ASN A 86 -12.84 -1.81 -0.77
N LYS A 87 -11.65 -1.46 -1.29
CA LYS A 87 -11.32 -1.65 -2.70
C LYS A 87 -11.12 -3.13 -3.03
N LEU A 88 -10.37 -3.86 -2.20
CA LEU A 88 -10.10 -5.30 -2.38
C LEU A 88 -11.39 -6.13 -2.42
N LYS A 89 -12.38 -5.83 -1.58
CA LYS A 89 -13.68 -6.54 -1.57
C LYS A 89 -14.44 -6.47 -2.90
N CYS A 90 -14.16 -5.47 -3.74
CA CYS A 90 -14.80 -5.33 -5.04
C CYS A 90 -14.18 -6.22 -6.13
N HIS A 91 -13.04 -6.87 -5.87
CA HIS A 91 -12.36 -7.74 -6.84
C HIS A 91 -12.80 -9.19 -6.66
N ALA A 92 -13.59 -9.71 -7.58
CA ALA A 92 -13.99 -11.11 -7.58
C ALA A 92 -12.78 -12.04 -7.77
N GLY A 93 -12.70 -13.12 -7.01
CA GLY A 93 -11.65 -14.13 -7.13
C GLY A 93 -10.31 -13.78 -6.45
N ILE A 94 -10.21 -12.63 -5.77
CA ILE A 94 -9.02 -12.29 -4.99
C ILE A 94 -8.93 -13.13 -3.71
N ALA A 95 -7.71 -13.50 -3.30
CA ALA A 95 -7.42 -14.14 -2.02
C ALA A 95 -7.55 -13.13 -0.86
N PHE A 96 -8.76 -12.63 -0.62
CA PHE A 96 -9.01 -11.47 0.26
C PHE A 96 -8.38 -11.59 1.66
N ASP A 97 -8.45 -12.77 2.27
CA ASP A 97 -7.89 -13.01 3.60
C ASP A 97 -6.36 -12.86 3.62
N GLU A 98 -5.67 -13.30 2.56
CA GLU A 98 -4.22 -13.16 2.42
C GLU A 98 -3.79 -11.70 2.29
N TYR A 99 -4.50 -10.93 1.45
CA TYR A 99 -4.27 -9.50 1.29
C TYR A 99 -4.58 -8.73 2.59
N ARG A 100 -5.68 -9.07 3.27
CA ARG A 100 -6.05 -8.46 4.55
C ARG A 100 -4.97 -8.70 5.60
N ASN A 101 -4.52 -9.94 5.75
CA ASN A 101 -3.51 -10.28 6.74
C ASN A 101 -2.19 -9.56 6.44
N THR A 102 -1.74 -9.58 5.17
CA THR A 102 -0.55 -8.86 4.71
C THR A 102 -0.64 -7.35 5.01
N LEU A 103 -1.78 -6.73 4.70
CA LEU A 103 -2.02 -5.32 4.96
C LEU A 103 -1.90 -4.97 6.44
N ILE A 104 -2.60 -5.70 7.30
CA ILE A 104 -2.59 -5.46 8.75
C ILE A 104 -1.19 -5.69 9.32
N HIS A 105 -0.51 -6.75 8.88
CA HIS A 105 0.85 -7.10 9.34
C HIS A 105 1.84 -5.96 9.07
N ILE A 106 1.83 -5.41 7.86
CA ILE A 106 2.75 -4.34 7.45
C ILE A 106 2.36 -2.98 8.06
N ILE A 107 1.08 -2.59 7.99
CA ILE A 107 0.63 -1.28 8.50
C ILE A 107 0.75 -1.18 10.03
N SER A 108 0.57 -2.29 10.75
CA SER A 108 0.80 -2.33 12.19
C SER A 108 2.29 -2.18 12.54
N GLY A 109 3.20 -2.48 11.60
CA GLY A 109 4.65 -2.49 11.79
C GLY A 109 5.18 -3.79 12.38
N MET A 110 4.37 -4.86 12.38
CA MET A 110 4.74 -6.17 12.90
C MET A 110 5.82 -6.83 12.03
N ASP A 111 5.77 -6.63 10.72
CA ASP A 111 6.76 -7.10 9.75
C ASP A 111 8.19 -6.64 10.07
N TYR A 112 8.33 -5.37 10.44
CA TYR A 112 9.60 -4.76 10.79
C TYR A 112 10.11 -5.23 12.15
N TRP A 113 9.21 -5.40 13.12
CA TRP A 113 9.55 -5.93 14.43
C TRP A 113 10.09 -7.36 14.32
N GLU A 114 9.49 -8.20 13.48
CA GLU A 114 9.98 -9.55 13.20
C GLU A 114 11.35 -9.53 12.52
N ALA A 115 11.56 -8.66 11.52
CA ALA A 115 12.83 -8.54 10.82
C ALA A 115 14.00 -8.24 11.78
N ILE A 116 13.86 -7.22 12.64
CA ILE A 116 14.91 -6.85 13.61
C ILE A 116 15.19 -7.97 14.62
N ASN A 117 14.14 -8.62 15.14
CA ASN A 117 14.30 -9.66 16.16
C ASN A 117 14.76 -11.01 15.59
N SER A 118 14.61 -11.23 14.28
CA SER A 118 15.17 -12.38 13.58
C SER A 118 16.68 -12.25 13.34
N GLU A 119 17.18 -11.02 13.16
CA GLU A 119 18.61 -10.72 13.04
C GLU A 119 19.33 -10.73 14.39
N SER A 120 18.63 -10.38 15.46
CA SER A 120 19.17 -10.34 16.83
C SER A 120 19.34 -11.73 17.48
N ASN A 121 18.80 -12.78 16.85
CA ASN A 121 18.86 -14.18 17.32
C ASN A 121 19.83 -15.07 16.50
N LYS A 122 20.70 -14.46 15.68
CA LYS A 122 21.80 -15.13 14.97
C LYS A 122 23.14 -14.71 15.55
#